data_AF-A0A376BLH2-F1
#
_entry.id   AF-A0A376BLH2-F1
#
_cell.length_a   1.000
_cell.length_b   1.000
_cell.length_c   1.000
_cell.angle_alpha   90.00
_cell.angle_beta   90.00
_cell.angle_gamma   90.00
#
_symmetry.space_group_name_H-M   'P 1'
#
loop_
_entity.id
_entity.type
_entity.pdbx_description
1 polymer ?
#
loop_
_entity_poly.entity_id
_entity_poly.type
_entity_poly.pdbx_seq_one_letter_code
_entity_poly.pdbx_strand_id
1 'polypeptide(L)'
;MKFIPTSTHIVEEIKKQAKKLQRKNGGKHTDLLEQAAKQKGYLHWHHVTQCAKHTEQLGISSLSAECFYVIQKVKRGENVIIMTGPETAKIPFILFGCNNDVWLFEPKENTAACLMLQGETLPLQFIEENHQQIKIEWDSSLAEITEFFLFILDSETNQEKGYAYPTDILEALANVLMRAKNIKL
;
A
#
# COMPACT_ATOMS: atom_id res chain seq x y z
N MET A 1 7.19 -11.08 7.98
CA MET A 1 8.17 -10.63 6.96
C MET A 1 7.66 -9.31 6.40
N LYS A 2 8.49 -8.26 6.26
CA LYS A 2 8.03 -6.98 5.69
C LYS A 2 7.90 -7.10 4.17
N PHE A 3 6.74 -7.51 3.66
CA PHE A 3 6.55 -7.66 2.21
C PHE A 3 6.66 -6.31 1.48
N ILE A 4 7.35 -6.31 0.34
CA ILE A 4 7.42 -5.19 -0.60
C ILE A 4 7.08 -5.74 -1.99
N PRO A 5 6.00 -5.30 -2.66
CA PRO A 5 5.72 -5.71 -4.03
C PRO A 5 6.93 -5.44 -4.93
N THR A 6 7.45 -6.50 -5.54
CA THR A 6 8.73 -6.52 -6.22
C THR A 6 8.57 -7.12 -7.60
N SER A 7 8.40 -6.28 -8.61
CA SER A 7 8.35 -6.73 -10.00
C SER A 7 9.74 -7.11 -10.51
N THR A 8 9.78 -7.86 -11.62
CA THR A 8 11.04 -8.17 -12.33
C THR A 8 11.81 -6.90 -12.72
N HIS A 9 11.11 -5.80 -13.03
CA HIS A 9 11.73 -4.51 -13.30
C HIS A 9 12.51 -3.98 -12.09
N ILE A 10 11.94 -4.03 -10.88
CA ILE A 10 12.62 -3.58 -9.65
C ILE A 10 13.85 -4.45 -9.37
N VAL A 11 13.74 -5.77 -9.54
CA VAL A 11 14.88 -6.69 -9.39
C VAL A 11 16.01 -6.31 -10.35
N GLU A 12 15.69 -6.03 -11.61
CA GLU A 12 16.68 -5.61 -12.61
C GLU A 12 17.24 -4.21 -12.36
N GLU A 13 16.47 -3.26 -11.83
CA GLU A 13 16.99 -1.97 -11.38
C GLU A 13 18.05 -2.12 -10.29
N ILE A 14 17.77 -2.95 -9.27
CA ILE A 14 18.71 -3.21 -8.17
C ILE A 14 20.00 -3.84 -8.71
N LYS A 15 19.90 -4.84 -9.60
CA LYS A 15 21.07 -5.44 -10.27
C LYS A 15 21.86 -4.42 -11.09
N LYS A 16 21.18 -3.55 -11.85
CA LYS A 16 21.81 -2.47 -12.64
C LYS A 16 22.53 -1.48 -11.73
N GLN A 17 21.92 -1.11 -10.60
CA GLN A 17 22.52 -0.21 -9.62
C GLN A 17 23.78 -0.83 -8.98
N ALA A 18 23.72 -2.09 -8.56
CA ALA A 18 24.87 -2.81 -8.04
C ALA A 18 26.03 -2.89 -9.07
N LYS A 19 25.73 -3.20 -10.34
CA LYS A 19 26.72 -3.15 -11.43
C LYS A 19 27.32 -1.76 -11.63
N LYS A 20 26.51 -0.70 -11.54
CA LYS A 20 26.99 0.69 -11.65
C LYS A 20 27.94 1.05 -10.51
N LEU A 21 27.61 0.64 -9.28
CA LEU A 21 28.50 0.81 -8.12
C LEU A 21 29.80 0.03 -8.31
N GLN A 22 29.72 -1.21 -8.79
CA GLN A 22 30.90 -2.06 -9.02
C GLN A 22 31.86 -1.44 -10.04
N ARG A 23 31.33 -0.88 -11.14
CA ARG A 23 32.14 -0.21 -12.16
C ARG A 23 32.83 1.05 -11.64
N LYS A 24 32.20 1.76 -10.69
CA LYS A 24 32.73 3.02 -10.16
C LYS A 24 33.76 2.81 -9.07
N ASN A 25 33.51 1.86 -8.16
CA ASN A 25 34.26 1.73 -6.91
C ASN A 25 34.91 0.34 -6.70
N GLY A 26 34.73 -0.59 -7.65
CA GLY A 26 35.14 -1.99 -7.46
C GLY A 26 34.29 -2.73 -6.42
N GLY A 27 34.83 -3.82 -5.89
CA GLY A 27 34.20 -4.60 -4.81
C GLY A 27 33.43 -5.84 -5.26
N LYS A 28 33.03 -6.64 -4.26
CA LYS A 28 32.30 -7.90 -4.47
C LYS A 28 30.85 -7.61 -4.83
N HIS A 29 30.37 -8.17 -5.94
CA HIS A 29 29.03 -7.91 -6.46
C HIS A 29 27.90 -8.26 -5.47
N THR A 30 28.09 -9.29 -4.64
CA THR A 30 27.11 -9.68 -3.61
C THR A 30 26.88 -8.57 -2.60
N ASP A 31 27.95 -7.91 -2.16
CA ASP A 31 27.88 -6.90 -1.10
C ASP A 31 27.26 -5.61 -1.65
N LEU A 32 27.49 -5.34 -2.93
CA LEU A 32 26.86 -4.23 -3.65
C LEU A 32 25.36 -4.47 -3.92
N LEU A 33 24.94 -5.73 -4.12
CA LEU A 33 23.51 -6.08 -4.17
C LEU A 33 22.84 -5.85 -2.82
N GLU A 34 23.49 -6.25 -1.72
CA GLU A 34 23.01 -5.98 -0.36
C GLU A 34 22.83 -4.48 -0.11
N GLN A 35 23.83 -3.68 -0.49
CA GLN A 35 23.77 -2.23 -0.36
C GLN A 35 22.64 -1.61 -1.20
N ALA A 36 22.51 -2.00 -2.48
CA ALA A 36 21.48 -1.49 -3.37
C ALA A 36 20.07 -1.88 -2.90
N ALA A 37 19.89 -3.10 -2.37
CA ALA A 37 18.63 -3.56 -1.80
C ALA A 37 18.22 -2.69 -0.59
N LYS A 38 19.15 -2.44 0.35
CA LYS A 38 18.89 -1.60 1.53
C LYS A 38 18.50 -0.17 1.17
N GLN A 39 19.13 0.43 0.15
CA GLN A 39 18.77 1.76 -0.34
C GLN A 39 17.33 1.86 -0.87
N LYS A 40 16.75 0.74 -1.33
CA LYS A 40 15.36 0.64 -1.79
C LYS A 40 14.40 0.18 -0.68
N GLY A 41 14.86 0.07 0.57
CA GLY A 41 14.04 -0.28 1.74
C GLY A 41 13.92 -1.78 2.04
N TYR A 42 14.65 -2.63 1.33
CA TYR A 42 14.70 -4.07 1.62
C TYR A 42 15.71 -4.37 2.75
N LEU A 43 15.53 -5.48 3.47
CA LEU A 43 16.46 -5.90 4.52
C LEU A 43 17.81 -6.38 3.97
N HIS A 44 17.79 -7.19 2.91
CA HIS A 44 18.95 -7.77 2.25
C HIS A 44 18.58 -8.28 0.84
N TRP A 45 19.56 -8.70 0.02
CA TRP A 45 19.29 -9.19 -1.34
C TRP A 45 18.34 -10.39 -1.36
N HIS A 46 18.49 -11.31 -0.41
CA HIS A 46 17.58 -12.45 -0.31
C HIS A 46 16.11 -12.02 -0.06
N HIS A 47 15.89 -10.92 0.68
CA HIS A 47 14.56 -10.36 0.90
C HIS A 47 13.93 -9.86 -0.40
N VAL A 48 14.73 -9.26 -1.31
CA VAL A 48 14.29 -8.87 -2.66
C VAL A 48 13.80 -10.10 -3.42
N THR A 49 14.56 -11.20 -3.40
CA THR A 49 14.19 -12.42 -4.13
C THR A 49 12.94 -13.10 -3.56
N GLN A 50 12.78 -13.09 -2.23
CA GLN A 50 11.57 -13.61 -1.57
C GLN A 50 10.35 -12.77 -1.93
N CYS A 51 10.47 -11.44 -1.87
CA CYS A 51 9.41 -10.53 -2.27
C CYS A 51 9.06 -10.67 -3.76
N ALA A 52 10.06 -10.83 -4.64
CA ALA A 52 9.82 -11.02 -6.07
C ALA A 52 9.05 -12.32 -6.36
N LYS A 53 9.46 -13.42 -5.75
CA LYS A 53 8.76 -14.71 -5.85
C LYS A 53 7.33 -14.60 -5.34
N HIS A 54 7.12 -13.93 -4.21
CA HIS A 54 5.78 -13.74 -3.65
C HIS A 54 4.92 -12.87 -4.57
N THR A 55 5.48 -11.79 -5.14
CA THR A 55 4.79 -10.93 -6.11
C THR A 55 4.37 -11.71 -7.37
N GLU A 56 5.23 -12.58 -7.88
CA GLU A 56 4.91 -13.45 -9.02
C GLU A 56 3.75 -14.42 -8.71
N GLN A 57 3.71 -14.96 -7.48
CA GLN A 57 2.64 -15.85 -7.02
C GLN A 57 1.28 -15.17 -6.85
N LEU A 58 1.28 -13.86 -6.59
CA LEU A 58 0.06 -13.08 -6.39
C LEU A 58 -0.63 -12.69 -7.71
N GLY A 59 0.08 -12.71 -8.83
CA GLY A 59 -0.47 -12.37 -10.14
C GLY A 59 -0.59 -10.86 -10.40
N ILE A 60 -1.30 -10.49 -11.47
CA ILE A 60 -1.35 -9.12 -12.01
C ILE A 60 -2.17 -8.16 -11.12
N SER A 61 -3.03 -8.68 -10.25
CA SER A 61 -4.05 -7.91 -9.54
C SER A 61 -4.03 -8.22 -8.03
N SER A 62 -2.88 -8.03 -7.35
CA SER A 62 -2.83 -8.19 -5.89
C SER A 62 -3.22 -6.91 -5.15
N LEU A 63 -3.86 -7.05 -3.99
CA LEU A 63 -4.22 -5.90 -3.16
C LEU A 63 -2.96 -5.22 -2.60
N SER A 64 -1.94 -6.00 -2.20
CA SER A 64 -0.68 -5.39 -1.74
C SER A 64 0.00 -4.60 -2.85
N ALA A 65 -0.09 -5.04 -4.11
CA ALA A 65 0.46 -4.32 -5.25
C ALA A 65 -0.26 -2.99 -5.47
N GLU A 66 -1.59 -2.97 -5.39
CA GLU A 66 -2.40 -1.74 -5.43
C GLU A 66 -2.06 -0.79 -4.27
N CYS A 67 -1.94 -1.33 -3.04
CA CYS A 67 -1.52 -0.57 -1.85
C CYS A 67 -0.16 0.10 -2.09
N PHE A 68 0.82 -0.66 -2.58
CA PHE A 68 2.15 -0.14 -2.86
C PHE A 68 2.12 0.92 -3.97
N TYR A 69 1.35 0.70 -5.03
CA TYR A 69 1.19 1.66 -6.12
C TYR A 69 0.67 3.01 -5.61
N VAL A 70 -0.37 2.99 -4.77
CA VAL A 70 -0.93 4.22 -4.16
C VAL A 70 0.08 4.90 -3.24
N ILE A 71 0.81 4.15 -2.40
CA ILE A 71 1.89 4.71 -1.57
C ILE A 71 2.93 5.43 -2.42
N GLN A 72 3.34 4.86 -3.56
CA GLN A 72 4.32 5.50 -4.45
C GLN A 72 3.78 6.76 -5.12
N LYS A 73 2.49 6.79 -5.48
CA LYS A 73 1.85 8.01 -6.02
C LYS A 73 1.82 9.14 -5.02
N VAL A 74 1.39 8.85 -3.78
CA VAL A 74 1.35 9.88 -2.74
C VAL A 74 2.75 10.38 -2.40
N LYS A 75 3.77 9.51 -2.39
CA LYS A 75 5.18 9.92 -2.24
C LYS A 75 5.68 10.86 -3.35
N ARG A 76 5.01 10.92 -4.50
CA ARG A 76 5.29 11.85 -5.60
C ARG A 76 4.44 13.13 -5.54
N GLY A 77 3.62 13.29 -4.51
CA GLY A 77 2.70 14.41 -4.35
C GLY A 77 1.40 14.27 -5.14
N GLU A 78 1.05 13.07 -5.60
CA GLU A 78 -0.21 12.81 -6.31
C GLU A 78 -1.31 12.44 -5.32
N ASN A 79 -2.48 13.10 -5.43
CA ASN A 79 -3.70 12.66 -4.77
C ASN A 79 -4.39 11.58 -5.61
N VAL A 80 -4.90 10.53 -4.98
CA VAL A 80 -5.47 9.39 -5.68
C VAL A 80 -6.59 8.73 -4.87
N ILE A 81 -7.67 8.33 -5.56
CA ILE A 81 -8.72 7.46 -5.03
C ILE A 81 -8.87 6.31 -6.02
N ILE A 82 -8.68 5.07 -5.55
CA ILE A 82 -8.81 3.85 -6.34
C ILE A 82 -9.86 2.96 -5.70
N MET A 83 -10.77 2.43 -6.52
CA MET A 83 -11.63 1.31 -6.15
C MET A 83 -11.10 0.06 -6.85
N THR A 84 -10.74 -0.97 -6.10
CA THR A 84 -10.24 -2.21 -6.68
C THR A 84 -11.37 -2.95 -7.42
N GLY A 85 -11.03 -3.60 -8.53
CA GLY A 85 -11.98 -4.40 -9.30
C GLY A 85 -12.03 -5.88 -8.85
N PRO A 86 -12.92 -6.68 -9.48
CA PRO A 86 -13.07 -8.11 -9.20
C PRO A 86 -11.81 -8.93 -9.51
N GLU A 87 -10.91 -8.41 -10.33
CA GLU A 87 -9.58 -8.98 -10.57
C GLU A 87 -8.71 -8.99 -9.31
N THR A 88 -8.93 -8.07 -8.38
CA THR A 88 -8.21 -8.00 -7.11
C THR A 88 -8.88 -8.80 -6.01
N ALA A 89 -10.18 -8.58 -5.82
CA ALA A 89 -10.93 -9.20 -4.75
C ALA A 89 -12.41 -9.27 -5.11
N LYS A 90 -13.13 -10.26 -4.57
CA LYS A 90 -14.58 -10.39 -4.76
C LYS A 90 -15.34 -9.15 -4.27
N ILE A 91 -14.86 -8.54 -3.19
CA ILE A 91 -15.36 -7.28 -2.66
C ILE A 91 -14.39 -6.15 -3.02
N PRO A 92 -14.90 -4.97 -3.41
CA PRO A 92 -14.04 -3.83 -3.71
C PRO A 92 -13.45 -3.26 -2.43
N PHE A 93 -12.16 -2.95 -2.46
CA PHE A 93 -11.49 -2.09 -1.49
C PHE A 93 -11.32 -0.69 -2.06
N ILE A 94 -11.31 0.32 -1.19
CA ILE A 94 -11.00 1.70 -1.57
C ILE A 94 -9.63 2.07 -1.02
N LEU A 95 -8.73 2.47 -1.91
CA LEU A 95 -7.46 3.09 -1.55
C LEU A 95 -7.58 4.60 -1.72
N PHE A 96 -7.33 5.32 -0.64
CA PHE A 96 -7.36 6.77 -0.61
C PHE A 96 -5.96 7.29 -0.28
N GLY A 97 -5.44 8.20 -1.10
CA GLY A 97 -4.14 8.82 -0.90
C GLY A 97 -4.22 10.34 -1.07
N CYS A 98 -3.84 11.09 -0.03
CA CYS A 98 -3.83 12.55 -0.05
C CYS A 98 -2.92 13.10 1.06
N ASN A 99 -2.26 14.24 0.84
CA ASN A 99 -1.48 14.96 1.86
C ASN A 99 -0.46 14.11 2.64
N ASN A 100 0.21 13.17 1.95
CA ASN A 100 1.15 12.21 2.56
C ASN A 100 0.51 11.13 3.44
N ASP A 101 -0.81 11.00 3.41
CA ASP A 101 -1.55 9.95 4.07
C ASP A 101 -2.08 8.96 3.03
N VAL A 102 -2.16 7.69 3.42
CA VAL A 102 -2.75 6.62 2.61
C VAL A 102 -3.59 5.73 3.51
N TRP A 103 -4.82 5.47 3.09
CA TRP A 103 -5.80 4.65 3.77
C TRP A 103 -6.33 3.55 2.85
N LEU A 104 -6.57 2.39 3.43
CA LEU A 104 -7.30 1.28 2.83
C LEU A 104 -8.63 1.13 3.55
N PHE A 105 -9.72 1.02 2.80
CA PHE A 105 -11.06 0.80 3.34
C PHE A 105 -11.69 -0.44 2.74
N GLU A 106 -12.42 -1.18 3.57
CA GLU A 106 -13.42 -2.15 3.13
C GLU A 106 -14.81 -1.55 3.39
N PRO A 107 -15.52 -1.11 2.34
CA PRO A 107 -16.66 -0.22 2.51
C PRO A 107 -17.87 -0.86 3.18
N LYS A 108 -18.06 -2.19 3.14
CA LYS A 108 -19.29 -2.81 3.67
C LYS A 108 -19.27 -2.84 5.19
N GLU A 109 -18.16 -3.26 5.77
CA GLU A 109 -17.99 -3.28 7.23
C GLU A 109 -17.48 -1.94 7.79
N ASN A 110 -17.21 -0.95 6.95
CA ASN A 110 -16.58 0.32 7.32
C ASN A 110 -15.23 0.13 8.02
N THR A 111 -14.51 -0.95 7.74
CA THR A 111 -13.18 -1.15 8.31
C THR A 111 -12.14 -0.35 7.55
N ALA A 112 -11.11 0.09 8.26
CA ALA A 112 -10.06 0.94 7.75
C ALA A 112 -8.69 0.46 8.25
N ALA A 113 -7.65 0.71 7.45
CA ALA A 113 -6.27 0.50 7.83
C ALA A 113 -5.41 1.64 7.30
N CYS A 114 -4.50 2.15 8.13
CA CYS A 114 -3.55 3.17 7.72
C CYS A 114 -2.33 2.52 7.03
N LEU A 115 -2.01 2.96 5.81
CA LEU A 115 -0.85 2.48 5.06
C LEU A 115 0.32 3.47 5.13
N MET A 116 0.00 4.76 5.25
CA MET A 116 0.97 5.83 5.36
C MET A 116 0.35 6.98 6.15
N LEU A 117 1.08 7.57 7.08
CA LEU A 117 0.64 8.72 7.85
C LEU A 117 1.76 9.76 7.91
N GLN A 118 1.45 10.99 7.51
CA GLN A 118 2.36 12.13 7.46
C GLN A 118 3.68 11.79 6.73
N GLY A 119 3.58 10.94 5.69
CA GLY A 119 4.71 10.48 4.88
C GLY A 119 5.44 9.25 5.43
N GLU A 120 5.14 8.81 6.65
CA GLU A 120 5.69 7.59 7.23
C GLU A 120 4.89 6.37 6.78
N THR A 121 5.54 5.46 6.05
CA THR A 121 4.91 4.23 5.55
C THR A 121 4.84 3.15 6.63
N LEU A 122 3.64 2.64 6.90
CA LEU A 122 3.41 1.55 7.82
C LEU A 122 3.63 0.18 7.13
N PRO A 123 4.08 -0.86 7.86
CA PRO A 123 4.25 -2.18 7.29
C PRO A 123 2.90 -2.82 6.92
N LEU A 124 2.78 -3.37 5.70
CA LEU A 124 1.59 -4.10 5.23
C LEU A 124 1.48 -5.52 5.81
N GLN A 125 1.94 -5.76 7.04
CA GLN A 125 1.97 -7.11 7.64
C GLN A 125 0.58 -7.61 8.03
N PHE A 126 -0.38 -6.69 8.17
CA PHE A 126 -1.77 -6.98 8.47
C PHE A 126 -2.55 -7.50 7.23
N ILE A 127 -1.95 -7.46 6.02
CA ILE A 127 -2.54 -8.05 4.81
C ILE A 127 -1.88 -9.40 4.56
N GLU A 128 -2.66 -10.47 4.69
CA GLU A 128 -2.28 -11.81 4.26
C GLU A 128 -3.03 -12.15 2.97
N GLU A 129 -2.33 -12.17 1.84
CA GLU A 129 -2.92 -12.50 0.55
C GLU A 129 -2.25 -13.70 -0.13
N ASN A 130 -3.09 -14.48 -0.83
CA ASN A 130 -2.66 -15.49 -1.77
C ASN A 130 -3.62 -15.51 -2.98
N HIS A 131 -3.34 -16.37 -3.95
CA HIS A 131 -4.14 -16.50 -5.18
C HIS A 131 -5.62 -16.88 -4.99
N GLN A 132 -6.08 -17.22 -3.77
CA GLN A 132 -7.46 -17.62 -3.46
C GLN A 132 -8.16 -16.69 -2.48
N GLN A 133 -7.42 -16.05 -1.57
CA GLN A 133 -7.99 -15.27 -0.48
C GLN A 133 -7.13 -14.06 -0.13
N ILE A 134 -7.80 -13.01 0.33
CA ILE A 134 -7.21 -11.85 1.00
C ILE A 134 -7.79 -11.83 2.41
N LYS A 135 -6.91 -11.78 3.42
CA LYS A 135 -7.25 -11.56 4.82
C LYS A 135 -6.57 -10.29 5.27
N ILE A 136 -7.31 -9.48 6.01
CA ILE A 136 -6.84 -8.19 6.51
C ILE A 136 -7.17 -8.15 8.00
N GLU A 137 -6.15 -7.91 8.82
CA GLU A 137 -6.32 -7.58 10.23
C GLU A 137 -6.59 -6.07 10.32
N TRP A 138 -7.84 -5.71 10.61
CA TRP A 138 -8.25 -4.32 10.72
C TRP A 138 -8.00 -3.80 12.12
N ASP A 139 -7.33 -2.65 12.23
CA ASP A 139 -7.04 -1.97 13.49
C ASP A 139 -7.96 -0.76 13.72
N SER A 140 -8.74 -0.37 12.71
CA SER A 140 -9.56 0.83 12.77
C SER A 140 -10.82 0.71 11.90
N SER A 141 -11.73 1.68 12.08
CA SER A 141 -12.95 1.79 11.30
C SER A 141 -13.24 3.22 10.90
N LEU A 142 -13.89 3.38 9.76
CA LEU A 142 -14.41 4.66 9.28
C LEU A 142 -15.62 5.06 10.12
N ALA A 143 -15.47 6.10 10.93
CA ALA A 143 -16.55 6.63 11.77
C ALA A 143 -17.45 7.59 10.97
N GLU A 144 -16.84 8.64 10.39
CA GLU A 144 -17.57 9.68 9.66
C GLU A 144 -16.69 10.34 8.59
N ILE A 145 -17.31 10.88 7.54
CA ILE A 145 -16.69 11.82 6.62
C ILE A 145 -17.51 13.11 6.65
N THR A 146 -16.86 14.21 7.02
CA THR A 146 -17.41 15.56 7.01
C THR A 146 -16.81 16.38 5.86
N GLU A 147 -17.21 17.65 5.73
CA GLU A 147 -16.68 18.57 4.72
C GLU A 147 -15.16 18.78 4.83
N PHE A 148 -14.58 18.67 6.04
CA PHE A 148 -13.17 18.98 6.29
C PHE A 148 -12.38 17.83 6.89
N PHE A 149 -13.06 16.82 7.47
CA PHE A 149 -12.41 15.76 8.21
C PHE A 149 -12.90 14.36 7.81
N LEU A 150 -11.95 13.46 7.69
CA LEU A 150 -12.14 12.01 7.75
C LEU A 150 -11.95 11.57 9.20
N PHE A 151 -12.96 11.00 9.83
CA PHE A 151 -12.90 10.47 11.20
C PHE A 151 -12.68 8.96 11.18
N ILE A 152 -11.64 8.53 11.88
CA ILE A 152 -11.27 7.11 12.06
C ILE A 152 -11.36 6.78 13.53
N LEU A 153 -12.06 5.68 13.85
CA LEU A 153 -12.13 5.09 15.18
C LEU A 153 -11.06 4.00 15.30
N ASP A 154 -10.13 4.18 16.23
CA ASP A 154 -9.11 3.20 16.57
C ASP A 154 -9.72 2.09 17.42
N SER A 155 -9.54 0.83 17.00
CA SER A 155 -10.22 -0.33 17.62
C SER A 155 -9.63 -0.71 18.97
N GLU A 156 -8.36 -0.40 19.23
CA GLU A 156 -7.70 -0.74 20.49
C GLU A 156 -8.01 0.27 21.59
N THR A 157 -7.95 1.56 21.25
CA THR A 157 -8.12 2.66 22.18
C THR A 157 -9.57 3.15 22.27
N ASN A 158 -10.42 2.77 21.31
CA ASN A 158 -11.78 3.28 21.14
C ASN A 158 -11.84 4.81 21.08
N GLN A 159 -10.77 5.43 20.54
CA GLN A 159 -10.69 6.87 20.34
C GLN A 159 -10.93 7.22 18.88
N GLU A 160 -11.75 8.24 18.66
CA GLU A 160 -11.97 8.79 17.34
C GLU A 160 -10.97 9.92 17.06
N LYS A 161 -10.40 9.92 15.86
CA LYS A 161 -9.45 10.93 15.41
C LYS A 161 -9.84 11.47 14.04
N GLY A 162 -9.89 12.80 13.94
CA GLY A 162 -10.14 13.52 12.69
C GLY A 162 -8.85 13.82 11.93
N TYR A 163 -8.87 13.55 10.63
CA TYR A 163 -7.79 13.83 9.69
C TYR A 163 -8.29 14.82 8.63
N ALA A 164 -7.60 15.96 8.50
CA ALA A 164 -8.04 17.05 7.64
C ALA A 164 -7.56 16.88 6.20
N TYR A 165 -8.48 17.00 5.24
CA TYR A 165 -8.20 16.92 3.80
C TYR A 165 -8.99 17.98 3.02
N PRO A 166 -8.61 18.28 1.76
CA PRO A 166 -9.38 19.17 0.90
C PRO A 166 -10.82 18.67 0.71
N THR A 167 -11.79 19.58 0.75
CA THR A 167 -13.22 19.27 0.71
C THR A 167 -13.65 18.54 -0.55
N ASP A 168 -13.14 18.94 -1.72
CA ASP A 168 -13.41 18.29 -3.01
C ASP A 168 -12.95 16.83 -3.03
N ILE A 169 -11.83 16.55 -2.36
CA ILE A 169 -11.27 15.20 -2.22
C ILE A 169 -12.11 14.35 -1.26
N LEU A 170 -12.58 14.90 -0.14
CA LEU A 170 -13.46 14.19 0.79
C LEU A 170 -14.83 13.90 0.20
N GLU A 171 -15.39 14.83 -0.56
CA GLU A 171 -16.62 14.61 -1.33
C GLU A 171 -16.45 13.48 -2.35
N ALA A 172 -15.34 13.48 -3.09
CA ALA A 172 -15.02 12.40 -4.03
C ALA A 172 -14.87 11.04 -3.32
N LEU A 173 -14.20 10.99 -2.16
CA LEU A 173 -14.04 9.79 -1.36
C LEU A 173 -15.39 9.25 -0.86
N ALA A 174 -16.22 10.12 -0.28
CA ALA A 174 -17.55 9.75 0.21
C ALA A 174 -18.41 9.16 -0.92
N ASN A 175 -18.37 9.78 -2.11
CA ASN A 175 -19.07 9.28 -3.30
C ASN A 175 -18.60 7.89 -3.74
N VAL A 176 -17.29 7.64 -3.73
CA VAL A 176 -16.72 6.33 -4.09
C VAL A 176 -17.08 5.26 -3.06
N LEU A 177 -16.98 5.56 -1.77
CA LEU A 177 -17.36 4.65 -0.68
C LEU A 177 -18.85 4.28 -0.75
N MET A 178 -19.72 5.28 -1.00
CA MET A 178 -21.15 5.06 -1.18
C MET A 178 -21.45 4.16 -2.39
N ARG A 179 -20.76 4.34 -3.51
CA ARG A 179 -20.91 3.45 -4.68
C ARG A 179 -20.48 2.03 -4.35
N ALA A 180 -19.33 1.85 -3.70
CA ALA A 180 -18.79 0.54 -3.38
C ALA A 180 -19.68 -0.25 -2.40
N LYS A 181 -20.28 0.42 -1.41
CA LYS A 181 -21.28 -0.17 -0.49
C LYS A 181 -22.48 -0.78 -1.22
N ASN A 182 -22.87 -0.19 -2.33
CA ASN A 182 -24.07 -0.56 -3.08
C ASN A 182 -23.81 -1.62 -4.18
N ILE A 183 -22.58 -2.10 -4.34
CA ILE A 183 -22.27 -3.18 -5.29
C ILE A 183 -22.86 -4.50 -4.76
N LYS A 184 -23.82 -5.05 -5.53
CA LYS A 184 -24.37 -6.38 -5.31
C LYS A 184 -23.34 -7.43 -5.71
N LEU A 185 -23.07 -8.37 -4.80
CA LEU A 185 -22.19 -9.52 -5.03
C LEU A 185 -22.97 -10.69 -5.61
#